data_AF-A0A2G6MLX1-F1
#
_entry.id   AF-A0A2G6MLX1-F1
#
_cell.length_a   1.000
_cell.length_b   1.000
_cell.length_c   1.000
_cell.angle_alpha   90.00
_cell.angle_beta   90.00
_cell.angle_gamma   90.00
#
_symmetry.space_group_name_H-M   'P 1'
#
loop_
_entity.id
_entity.type
_entity.pdbx_description
1 polymer ?
#
loop_
_entity_poly.entity_id
_entity_poly.type
_entity_poly.pdbx_seq_one_letter_code
_entity_poly.pdbx_strand_id
1 'polypeptide(L)' 'QLNRAIPTKISRGLRLGYFVQIRNIINEELEMVWNGKKTPQQALDDAVKRGNIQLATFAKTYTK' A
#
# COMPACT_ATOMS: atom_id res chain seq x y z
N GLN A 1 -13.23 -22.65 9.12
CA GLN A 1 -12.58 -22.20 10.36
C GLN A 1 -11.10 -21.96 10.09
N LEU A 2 -10.63 -20.71 10.15
CA LEU A 2 -9.25 -20.31 9.80
C LEU A 2 -8.34 -20.35 11.04
N ASN A 3 -8.08 -21.54 11.58
CA ASN A 3 -7.03 -21.78 12.59
C ASN A 3 -6.25 -23.06 12.20
N ARG A 4 -5.68 -23.08 10.99
CA ARG A 4 -5.08 -24.31 10.42
C ARG A 4 -3.61 -24.53 10.82
N ALA A 5 -2.92 -23.50 11.32
CA ALA A 5 -1.54 -23.59 11.85
C ALA A 5 -1.13 -22.29 12.56
N ILE A 6 -0.17 -22.37 13.50
CA ILE A 6 0.52 -21.19 14.05
C ILE A 6 1.32 -20.53 12.91
N PRO A 7 1.08 -19.25 12.60
CA PRO A 7 1.75 -18.61 11.48
C PRO A 7 3.26 -18.41 11.76
N THR A 8 4.09 -18.86 10.81
CA THR A 8 5.54 -18.69 10.81
C THR A 8 5.90 -17.26 10.40
N LYS A 9 7.18 -16.87 10.49
CA LYS A 9 7.64 -15.52 10.10
C LYS A 9 7.14 -15.08 8.72
N ILE A 10 7.06 -16.01 7.77
CA ILE A 10 6.63 -15.79 6.37
C ILE A 10 5.15 -16.03 6.11
N SER A 11 4.40 -16.63 7.04
CA SER A 11 2.94 -16.82 6.89
C SER A 11 2.10 -15.89 7.79
N ARG A 12 2.74 -15.03 8.59
CA ARG A 12 2.04 -13.95 9.30
C ARG A 12 1.62 -12.86 8.30
N GLY A 13 0.32 -12.60 8.22
CA GLY A 13 -0.21 -11.47 7.46
C GLY A 13 0.15 -10.14 8.12
N LEU A 14 0.63 -9.18 7.34
CA LEU A 14 0.83 -7.80 7.79
C LEU A 14 -0.44 -6.99 7.49
N ARG A 15 -1.04 -6.40 8.52
CA ARG A 15 -2.13 -5.43 8.34
C ARG A 15 -1.54 -4.04 8.22
N LEU A 16 -1.62 -3.47 7.02
CA LEU A 16 -1.26 -2.07 6.78
C LEU A 16 -2.46 -1.17 7.05
N GLY A 17 -2.23 -0.12 7.82
CA GLY A 17 -3.20 0.95 8.00
C GLY A 17 -3.49 1.66 6.69
N TYR A 18 -4.75 2.04 6.47
CA TYR A 18 -5.22 2.69 5.24
C TYR A 18 -4.88 1.94 3.93
N PHE A 19 -4.81 0.61 3.97
CA PHE A 19 -4.43 -0.18 2.79
C PHE A 19 -5.39 -0.03 1.61
N VAL A 20 -6.69 0.17 1.86
CA VAL A 20 -7.67 0.42 0.79
C VAL A 20 -7.37 1.73 0.05
N GLN A 21 -7.01 2.79 0.77
CA GLN A 21 -6.60 4.06 0.20
C GLN A 21 -5.30 3.93 -0.60
N ILE A 22 -4.33 3.16 -0.09
CA ILE A 22 -3.07 2.89 -0.79
C ILE A 22 -3.32 2.14 -2.11
N ARG A 23 -4.27 1.21 -2.16
CA ARG A 23 -4.64 0.53 -3.41
C ARG A 23 -5.24 1.48 -4.44
N ASN A 24 -6.08 2.43 -4.01
CA ASN A 24 -6.62 3.45 -4.91
C ASN A 24 -5.51 4.31 -5.50
N ILE A 25 -4.54 4.73 -4.69
CA ILE A 25 -3.35 5.45 -5.15
C ILE A 25 -2.60 4.64 -6.21
N ILE A 26 -2.34 3.35 -5.97
CA ILE A 26 -1.65 2.49 -6.94
C ILE A 26 -2.43 2.41 -8.26
N ASN A 27 -3.76 2.27 -8.20
CA ASN A 27 -4.58 2.22 -9.40
C ASN A 27 -4.53 3.52 -10.19
N GLU A 28 -4.65 4.68 -9.52
CA GLU A 28 -4.54 5.99 -10.17
C GLU A 28 -3.19 6.17 -10.89
N GLU A 29 -2.09 5.80 -10.24
CA GLU A 29 -0.76 5.90 -10.84
C GLU A 29 -0.60 4.95 -12.04
N LEU A 30 -1.13 3.72 -11.95
CA LEU A 30 -1.12 2.77 -13.07
C LEU A 30 -2.02 3.23 -14.22
N GLU A 31 -3.17 3.85 -13.96
CA GLU A 31 -4.00 4.46 -14.99
C GLU A 31 -3.24 5.56 -15.76
N MET A 32 -2.37 6.32 -15.09
CA MET A 32 -1.51 7.29 -15.78
C MET A 32 -0.48 6.62 -16.69
N VAL A 33 0.01 5.44 -16.33
CA VAL A 33 0.89 4.63 -17.20
C VAL A 33 0.13 4.13 -18.43
N TRP A 34 -1.07 3.56 -18.24
CA TRP A 34 -1.88 3.06 -19.34
C TRP A 34 -2.32 4.15 -20.30
N ASN A 35 -2.53 5.36 -19.79
CA ASN A 35 -2.82 6.56 -20.60
C ASN A 35 -1.57 7.20 -21.23
N GLY A 36 -0.39 6.62 -21.05
CA GLY A 36 0.88 7.13 -21.60
C GLY A 36 1.37 8.45 -20.98
N LYS A 37 0.80 8.88 -19.85
CA LYS A 37 1.16 10.14 -19.17
C LYS A 37 2.39 10.01 -18.27
N LYS A 38 2.68 8.81 -17.77
CA LYS A 38 3.83 8.51 -16.91
C LYS A 38 4.55 7.25 -17.39
N THR A 39 5.86 7.19 -17.15
CA THR A 39 6.59 5.92 -17.28
C THR A 39 6.22 4.97 -16.14
N PRO A 40 6.32 3.65 -16.33
CA PRO A 40 6.03 2.68 -15.28
C PRO A 40 6.85 2.92 -14.00
N GLN A 41 8.13 3.28 -14.15
CA GLN A 41 9.01 3.57 -13.02
C GLN A 41 8.52 4.78 -12.22
N GLN A 42 8.24 5.90 -12.89
CA GLN A 42 7.75 7.12 -12.22
C GLN A 42 6.43 6.89 -11.49
N ALA A 43 5.50 6.15 -12.09
CA ALA A 43 4.22 5.84 -11.47
C ALA A 43 4.38 5.00 -10.20
N LEU A 44 5.27 4.00 -10.22
CA LEU A 44 5.57 3.19 -9.03
C LEU A 44 6.27 4.01 -7.94
N ASP A 45 7.21 4.88 -8.30
CA ASP A 45 7.90 5.76 -7.36
C ASP A 45 6.91 6.75 -6.69
N ASP A 46 6.01 7.34 -7.47
CA ASP A 46 4.95 8.21 -6.97
C ASP A 46 3.94 7.45 -6.10
N ALA A 47 3.57 6.23 -6.48
CA ALA A 47 2.69 5.37 -5.67
C ALA A 47 3.32 5.05 -4.31
N VAL A 48 4.62 4.75 -4.27
CA VAL A 48 5.37 4.53 -3.02
C VAL A 48 5.38 5.80 -2.16
N LYS A 49 5.69 6.95 -2.76
CA LYS A 49 5.73 8.24 -2.06
C LYS A 49 4.37 8.59 -1.43
N ARG A 50 3.28 8.47 -2.22
CA ARG A 50 1.91 8.74 -1.77
C ARG A 50 1.45 7.71 -0.73
N GLY A 51 1.78 6.44 -0.91
CA GLY A 51 1.45 5.37 0.03
C GLY A 51 2.13 5.54 1.39
N ASN A 52 3.40 5.93 1.41
CA ASN A 52 4.15 6.17 2.64
C ASN A 52 3.54 7.30 3.50
N ILE A 53 2.95 8.32 2.87
CA ILE A 53 2.23 9.39 3.58
C ILE A 53 1.02 8.83 4.33
N GLN A 54 0.27 7.92 3.70
CA GLN A 54 -0.88 7.25 4.35
C GLN A 54 -0.44 6.40 5.53
N LEU A 55 0.65 5.63 5.37
CA LEU A 55 1.21 4.82 6.47
C LEU A 55 1.70 5.70 7.63
N ALA A 56 2.39 6.80 7.34
CA ALA A 56 2.84 7.75 8.36
C ALA A 56 1.66 8.42 9.08
N THR A 57 0.57 8.72 8.35
CA THR A 57 -0.65 9.29 8.92
C THR A 57 -1.32 8.30 9.85
N PHE A 58 -1.44 7.03 9.44
CA PHE A 58 -1.96 5.97 10.29
C PHE A 58 -1.10 5.76 11.54
N ALA A 59 0.23 5.75 11.41
CA ALA A 59 1.13 5.60 12.55
C ALA A 59 0.89 6.68 13.62
N LYS A 60 0.66 7.93 13.20
CA LYS A 60 0.31 9.04 14.10
C LYS A 60 -1.01 8.82 14.82
N THR A 61 -2.00 8.15 14.22
CA THR A 61 -3.31 7.92 14.86
C THR A 61 -3.23 6.98 16.07
N TYR A 62 -2.23 6.08 16.12
CA TYR A 62 -2.04 5.12 17.22
C TYR A 62 -0.92 5.50 18.18
N THR A 63 -0.12 6.50 17.84
CA THR A 63 0.89 7.04 18.76
C THR A 63 0.18 8.01 19.71
N LYS A 64 -0.43 7.46 20.77
CA LYS A 64 -1.01 8.21 21.89
C LYS A 64 -0.31 7.80 23.17
#